data_AF-A0A2S2DR80-F1
#
_entry.id   AF-A0A2S2DR80-F1
#
_cell.length_a   1.000
_cell.length_b   1.000
_cell.length_c   1.000
_cell.angle_alpha   90.00
_cell.angle_beta   90.00
_cell.angle_gamma   90.00
#
_symmetry.space_group_name_H-M   'P 1'
#
loop_
_entity.id
_entity.type
_entity.pdbx_description
1 polymer ?
#
loop_
_entity_poly.entity_id
_entity_poly.type
_entity_poly.pdbx_seq_one_letter_code
_entity_poly.pdbx_strand_id
1 'polypeptide(L)'
;MKKFSVFLLILLSLNLNGQSVQKRNWEYSKVVYTASSKKKIIITNSLPKGGGIVSYKGKEYNYFIFWTNVRNEAPSPLDLKIKIPTIISFKSNELYAKVAFTKSNMTVDKEQEFDYGLTGIPSLLNNESNQLKDLNNRISPFNNYLFYSAIFIHKTKWPVRAEYILKDKTLFYKITAGTDVVTVPCGSLDFKN
;
A
#
# COMPACT_ATOMS: atom_id res chain seq x y z
N MET A 1 48.38 26.23 3.33
CA MET A 1 47.70 24.92 3.22
C MET A 1 46.69 24.64 4.34
N LYS A 2 47.01 24.83 5.63
CA LYS A 2 46.06 24.55 6.75
C LYS A 2 44.73 25.33 6.68
N LYS A 3 44.74 26.62 6.32
CA LYS A 3 43.52 27.46 6.24
C LYS A 3 42.56 27.05 5.12
N PHE A 4 43.07 26.49 4.02
CA PHE A 4 42.26 26.03 2.89
C PHE A 4 41.51 24.72 3.21
N SER A 5 42.13 23.85 4.01
CA SER A 5 41.53 22.57 4.45
C SER A 5 40.33 22.78 5.38
N VAL A 6 40.42 23.75 6.30
CA VAL A 6 39.31 24.08 7.22
C VAL A 6 38.10 24.62 6.47
N PHE A 7 38.32 25.47 5.45
CA PHE A 7 37.23 26.04 4.66
C PHE A 7 36.52 24.97 3.81
N LEU A 8 37.27 24.01 3.27
CA LEU A 8 36.72 22.88 2.52
C LEU A 8 35.87 21.95 3.42
N LEU A 9 36.32 21.67 4.64
CA LEU A 9 35.58 20.88 5.63
C LEU A 9 34.27 21.54 6.08
N ILE A 10 34.25 22.88 6.21
CA ILE A 10 33.03 23.64 6.52
C ILE A 10 32.05 23.62 5.34
N LEU A 11 32.53 23.75 4.11
CA LEU A 11 31.67 23.64 2.93
C LEU A 11 31.08 22.23 2.76
N LEU A 12 31.86 21.17 3.05
CA LEU A 12 31.38 19.79 3.04
C LEU A 12 30.32 19.52 4.12
N SER A 13 30.49 20.07 5.33
CA SER A 13 29.51 19.89 6.41
C SER A 13 28.21 20.68 6.19
N LEU A 14 28.27 21.83 5.52
CA LEU A 14 27.08 22.59 5.13
C LEU A 14 26.26 21.88 4.03
N ASN A 15 26.91 21.14 3.12
CA ASN A 15 26.22 20.34 2.11
C ASN A 15 25.55 19.08 2.70
N LEU A 16 26.12 18.49 3.75
CA LEU A 16 25.51 17.35 4.47
C LEU A 16 24.20 17.73 5.17
N ASN A 17 24.04 18.99 5.56
CA ASN A 17 22.82 19.51 6.21
C ASN A 17 21.84 20.17 5.23
N GLY A 18 22.21 20.29 3.95
CA GLY A 18 21.49 21.07 2.94
C GLY A 18 20.36 20.35 2.19
N GLN A 19 20.18 19.04 2.39
CA GLN A 19 19.03 18.32 1.86
C GLN A 19 18.25 17.68 3.00
N SER A 20 17.47 18.48 3.73
CA SER A 20 16.30 17.89 4.36
C SER A 20 15.41 17.40 3.23
N VAL A 21 15.38 16.09 2.98
CA VAL A 21 14.43 15.49 2.06
C VAL A 21 13.06 15.89 2.61
N GLN A 22 12.38 16.84 1.96
CA GLN A 22 11.02 17.19 2.34
C GLN A 22 10.23 15.89 2.35
N LYS A 23 9.73 15.48 3.53
CA LYS A 23 8.91 14.29 3.66
C LYS A 23 7.71 14.47 2.75
N ARG A 24 7.68 13.72 1.65
CA ARG A 24 6.59 13.77 0.70
C ARG A 24 5.38 13.13 1.36
N ASN A 25 4.21 13.75 1.22
CA ASN A 25 2.96 13.11 1.60
C ASN A 25 2.65 12.00 0.59
N TRP A 26 2.62 10.75 1.05
CA TRP A 26 2.27 9.60 0.21
C TRP A 26 0.81 9.16 0.38
N GLU A 27 -0.04 9.91 1.09
CA GLU A 27 -1.47 9.66 1.14
C GLU A 27 -2.13 9.97 -0.22
N TYR A 28 -2.95 9.04 -0.70
CA TYR A 28 -3.75 9.18 -1.92
C TYR A 28 -5.21 9.50 -1.60
N SER A 29 -5.84 8.69 -0.77
CA SER A 29 -7.25 8.85 -0.39
C SER A 29 -7.45 8.56 1.09
N LYS A 30 -8.43 9.24 1.67
CA LYS A 30 -8.85 9.07 3.07
C LYS A 30 -10.36 9.03 3.13
N VAL A 31 -10.90 7.91 3.57
CA VAL A 31 -12.34 7.68 3.66
C VAL A 31 -12.72 7.52 5.12
N VAL A 32 -13.76 8.26 5.54
CA VAL A 32 -14.34 8.16 6.88
C VAL A 32 -15.67 7.44 6.77
N TYR A 33 -15.81 6.33 7.49
CA TYR A 33 -17.05 5.58 7.62
C TYR A 33 -17.57 5.69 9.05
N THR A 34 -18.83 6.11 9.18
CA THR A 34 -19.50 6.29 10.47
C THR A 34 -20.67 5.32 10.54
N ALA A 35 -20.52 4.24 11.29
CA ALA A 35 -21.59 3.28 11.55
C ALA A 35 -22.61 3.82 12.56
N SER A 36 -22.13 4.62 13.53
CA SER A 36 -22.93 5.40 14.48
C SER A 36 -22.05 6.51 15.07
N SER A 37 -22.63 7.40 15.89
CA SER A 37 -21.90 8.54 16.49
C SER A 37 -20.61 8.15 17.25
N LYS A 38 -20.51 6.91 17.74
CA LYS A 38 -19.35 6.39 18.48
C LYS A 38 -18.55 5.33 17.71
N LYS A 39 -18.99 4.93 16.52
CA LYS A 39 -18.39 3.84 15.73
C LYS A 39 -17.91 4.39 14.39
N LYS A 40 -16.67 4.88 14.39
CA LYS A 40 -16.00 5.46 13.22
C LYS A 40 -14.80 4.62 12.80
N ILE A 41 -14.67 4.43 11.49
CA ILE A 41 -13.54 3.77 10.83
C ILE A 41 -12.94 4.79 9.87
N ILE A 42 -11.61 4.90 9.84
CA ILE A 42 -10.89 5.70 8.86
C ILE A 42 -10.00 4.78 8.05
N ILE A 43 -10.12 4.83 6.72
CA ILE A 43 -9.24 4.10 5.80
C ILE A 43 -8.42 5.14 5.05
N THR A 44 -7.10 5.07 5.17
CA THR A 44 -6.16 5.88 4.40
C THR A 44 -5.38 4.97 3.46
N ASN A 45 -5.33 5.32 2.18
CA ASN A 45 -4.63 4.59 1.12
C ASN A 45 -3.44 5.41 0.62
N SER A 46 -2.38 4.75 0.19
CA SER A 46 -1.20 5.42 -0.34
C SER A 46 -1.25 5.66 -1.85
N LEU A 47 -0.41 6.58 -2.31
CA LEU A 47 0.09 6.61 -3.69
C LEU A 47 0.94 5.36 -3.97
N PRO A 48 1.16 4.98 -5.23
CA PRO A 48 2.06 3.87 -5.54
C PRO A 48 3.53 4.25 -5.31
N LYS A 49 4.32 3.31 -4.81
CA LYS A 49 5.77 3.21 -5.06
C LYS A 49 6.07 1.98 -5.94
N GLY A 50 7.30 1.87 -6.42
CA GLY A 50 7.69 0.85 -7.38
C GLY A 50 7.67 1.37 -8.82
N GLY A 51 7.26 0.50 -9.73
CA GLY A 51 7.28 0.76 -11.19
C GLY A 51 8.38 0.00 -11.93
N GLY A 52 9.19 -0.79 -11.22
CA GLY A 52 10.12 -1.72 -11.86
C GLY A 52 9.40 -2.91 -12.52
N ILE A 53 10.17 -3.72 -13.23
CA ILE A 53 9.68 -4.90 -13.96
C ILE A 53 10.18 -6.16 -13.27
N VAL A 54 9.29 -7.14 -13.09
CA VAL A 54 9.62 -8.49 -12.63
C VAL A 54 9.11 -9.53 -13.62
N SER A 55 9.83 -10.64 -13.75
CA SER A 55 9.50 -11.72 -14.68
C SER A 55 8.92 -12.94 -13.96
N TYR A 56 7.82 -13.48 -14.48
CA TYR A 56 7.19 -14.71 -13.98
C TYR A 56 6.63 -15.52 -15.15
N LYS A 57 7.03 -16.80 -15.23
CA LYS A 57 6.60 -17.75 -16.28
C LYS A 57 6.71 -17.16 -17.71
N GLY A 58 7.84 -16.52 -18.01
CA GLY A 58 8.11 -15.92 -19.31
C GLY A 58 7.33 -14.63 -19.62
N LYS A 59 6.62 -14.06 -18.65
CA LYS A 59 5.89 -12.79 -18.78
C LYS A 59 6.47 -11.73 -17.83
N GLU A 60 6.54 -10.50 -18.32
CA GLU A 60 6.96 -9.34 -17.55
C GLU A 60 5.77 -8.65 -16.88
N TYR A 61 5.97 -8.16 -15.67
CA TYR A 61 4.97 -7.43 -14.89
C TYR A 61 5.57 -6.17 -14.30
N ASN A 62 4.88 -5.05 -14.45
CA ASN A 62 5.16 -3.88 -13.65
C ASN A 62 4.61 -4.10 -12.25
N TYR A 63 5.40 -3.81 -11.22
CA TYR A 63 4.95 -3.91 -9.84
C TYR A 63 4.67 -2.54 -9.23
N PHE A 64 3.67 -2.49 -8.37
CA PHE A 64 3.27 -1.29 -7.63
C PHE A 64 3.00 -1.68 -6.18
N ILE A 65 3.67 -1.00 -5.25
CA ILE A 65 3.53 -1.23 -3.82
C ILE A 65 2.68 -0.10 -3.26
N PHE A 66 1.65 -0.49 -2.51
CA PHE A 66 0.77 0.40 -1.77
C PHE A 66 0.81 0.03 -0.30
N TRP A 67 0.51 1.01 0.57
CA TRP A 67 0.11 0.75 1.94
C TRP A 67 -1.33 1.21 2.18
N THR A 68 -1.98 0.58 3.15
CA THR A 68 -3.29 0.98 3.63
C THR A 68 -3.27 0.98 5.16
N ASN A 69 -3.81 2.05 5.74
CA ASN A 69 -4.00 2.20 7.17
C ASN A 69 -5.50 2.16 7.49
N VAL A 70 -5.93 1.16 8.27
CA VAL A 70 -7.29 1.08 8.80
C VAL A 70 -7.26 1.46 10.27
N ARG A 71 -7.91 2.57 10.62
CA ARG A 71 -7.98 3.08 11.99
C ARG A 71 -9.37 2.88 12.58
N ASN A 72 -9.40 2.25 13.74
CA ASN A 72 -10.58 2.10 14.59
C ASN A 72 -10.65 3.30 15.55
N GLU A 73 -11.66 4.16 15.42
CA GLU A 73 -11.89 5.29 16.34
C GLU A 73 -13.02 4.99 17.34
N ALA A 74 -13.41 3.72 17.48
CA ALA A 74 -14.47 3.28 18.36
C ALA A 74 -13.92 2.67 19.67
N PRO A 75 -14.73 2.63 20.75
CA PRO A 75 -14.37 1.96 22.00
C PRO A 75 -14.45 0.42 21.91
N SER A 76 -14.99 -0.13 20.82
CA SER A 76 -15.11 -1.58 20.58
C SER A 76 -14.08 -2.07 19.56
N PRO A 77 -13.57 -3.31 19.67
CA PRO A 77 -12.69 -3.90 18.66
C PRO A 77 -13.34 -3.97 17.27
N LEU A 78 -12.51 -3.89 16.24
CA LEU A 78 -12.90 -3.93 14.83
C LEU A 78 -12.21 -5.11 14.15
N ASP A 79 -12.98 -6.05 13.63
CA ASP A 79 -12.44 -7.17 12.85
C ASP A 79 -12.29 -6.73 11.39
N LEU A 80 -11.06 -6.79 10.88
CA LEU A 80 -10.72 -6.60 9.47
C LEU A 80 -10.49 -7.97 8.84
N LYS A 81 -11.22 -8.25 7.75
CA LYS A 81 -11.05 -9.46 6.95
C LYS A 81 -10.91 -9.08 5.49
N ILE A 82 -9.83 -9.52 4.85
CA ILE A 82 -9.60 -9.33 3.41
C ILE A 82 -9.24 -10.66 2.77
N LYS A 83 -9.92 -10.95 1.67
CA LYS A 83 -9.67 -12.05 0.75
C LYS A 83 -9.86 -11.54 -0.67
N ILE A 84 -8.76 -11.27 -1.37
CA ILE A 84 -8.79 -10.79 -2.75
C ILE A 84 -8.60 -11.97 -3.71
N PRO A 85 -9.34 -12.02 -4.83
CA PRO A 85 -9.02 -12.92 -5.93
C PRO A 85 -7.58 -12.67 -6.42
N THR A 86 -6.75 -13.72 -6.45
CA THR A 86 -5.33 -13.61 -6.83
C THR A 86 -5.13 -12.98 -8.21
N ILE A 87 -6.12 -13.08 -9.10
CA ILE A 87 -6.13 -12.45 -10.42
C ILE A 87 -7.41 -11.61 -10.55
N ILE A 88 -7.24 -10.35 -10.94
CA ILE A 88 -8.32 -9.39 -11.21
C ILE A 88 -8.20 -8.95 -12.66
N SER A 89 -9.21 -9.26 -13.48
CA SER A 89 -9.26 -8.82 -14.88
C SER A 89 -9.85 -7.43 -14.99
N PHE A 90 -9.30 -6.60 -15.87
CA PHE A 90 -9.89 -5.32 -16.24
C PHE A 90 -10.91 -5.53 -17.38
N LYS A 91 -11.71 -4.49 -17.68
CA LYS A 91 -12.67 -4.54 -18.78
C LYS A 91 -11.98 -4.61 -20.14
N SER A 92 -10.84 -3.94 -20.30
CA SER A 92 -9.94 -4.21 -21.41
C SER A 92 -9.35 -5.61 -21.21
N ASN A 93 -9.74 -6.56 -22.08
CA ASN A 93 -9.36 -7.98 -21.97
C ASN A 93 -7.84 -8.25 -22.08
N GLU A 94 -7.02 -7.21 -22.22
CA GLU A 94 -5.57 -7.27 -22.34
C GLU A 94 -4.85 -7.04 -21.00
N LEU A 95 -5.55 -6.51 -19.99
CA LEU A 95 -4.97 -6.17 -18.69
C LEU A 95 -5.54 -7.07 -17.59
N TYR A 96 -4.64 -7.63 -16.79
CA TYR A 96 -4.98 -8.28 -15.52
C TYR A 96 -3.97 -7.89 -14.46
N ALA A 97 -4.47 -7.70 -13.25
CA ALA A 97 -3.69 -7.48 -12.05
C ALA A 97 -3.59 -8.77 -11.25
N LYS A 98 -2.40 -9.07 -10.75
CA LYS A 98 -2.20 -9.99 -9.64
C LYS A 98 -1.99 -9.19 -8.38
N VAL A 99 -2.78 -9.44 -7.35
CA VAL A 99 -2.64 -8.79 -6.05
C VAL A 99 -2.05 -9.79 -5.08
N ALA A 100 -0.96 -9.41 -4.44
CA ALA A 100 -0.29 -10.20 -3.42
C ALA A 100 -0.19 -9.41 -2.12
N PHE A 101 -0.57 -10.06 -1.02
CA PHE A 101 -0.28 -9.56 0.32
C PHE A 101 1.01 -10.19 0.80
N THR A 102 1.85 -9.41 1.46
CA THR A 102 3.07 -9.91 2.09
C THR A 102 2.82 -10.18 3.58
N LYS A 103 3.60 -11.10 4.15
CA LYS A 103 3.70 -11.31 5.61
C LYS A 103 4.47 -10.18 6.30
N SER A 104 5.19 -9.34 5.54
CA SER A 104 5.94 -8.20 6.07
C SER A 104 5.00 -7.14 6.65
N ASN A 105 5.35 -6.59 7.81
CA ASN A 105 4.61 -5.51 8.43
C ASN A 105 4.98 -4.15 7.83
N MET A 106 3.96 -3.36 7.51
CA MET A 106 4.09 -1.96 7.15
C MET A 106 4.08 -1.10 8.41
N THR A 107 4.93 -0.07 8.44
CA THR A 107 5.06 0.89 9.54
C THR A 107 5.28 2.30 9.00
N VAL A 108 4.96 3.33 9.79
CA VAL A 108 4.99 4.73 9.34
C VAL A 108 6.41 5.21 9.00
N ASP A 109 7.42 4.71 9.69
CA ASP A 109 8.84 5.00 9.43
C ASP A 109 9.26 4.61 8.00
N LYS A 110 8.67 3.53 7.46
CA LYS A 110 8.97 3.07 6.11
C LYS A 110 8.29 3.87 5.00
N GLU A 111 7.42 4.83 5.33
CA GLU A 111 6.66 5.59 4.33
C GLU A 111 7.58 6.31 3.33
N GLN A 112 8.74 6.79 3.77
CA GLN A 112 9.68 7.50 2.92
C GLN A 112 10.69 6.58 2.20
N GLU A 113 10.84 5.33 2.64
CA GLU A 113 11.78 4.38 2.06
C GLU A 113 11.42 3.99 0.62
N PHE A 114 12.42 3.53 -0.13
CA PHE A 114 12.21 2.95 -1.46
C PHE A 114 11.24 1.76 -1.35
N ASP A 115 10.24 1.70 -2.23
CA ASP A 115 9.16 0.70 -2.20
C ASP A 115 8.50 0.53 -0.81
N TYR A 116 8.46 1.61 -0.04
CA TYR A 116 7.98 1.61 1.35
C TYR A 116 8.71 0.59 2.24
N GLY A 117 10.00 0.35 1.99
CA GLY A 117 10.82 -0.60 2.76
C GLY A 117 10.50 -2.06 2.50
N LEU A 118 9.64 -2.36 1.51
CA LEU A 118 9.30 -3.73 1.17
C LEU A 118 10.39 -4.36 0.30
N THR A 119 10.94 -5.48 0.76
CA THR A 119 11.97 -6.25 0.02
C THR A 119 11.41 -7.56 -0.51
N GLY A 120 12.16 -8.23 -1.40
CA GLY A 120 11.76 -9.54 -1.91
C GLY A 120 10.53 -9.52 -2.84
N ILE A 121 10.21 -8.37 -3.45
CA ILE A 121 9.04 -8.17 -4.33
C ILE A 121 8.92 -9.23 -5.44
N PRO A 122 9.99 -9.63 -6.16
CA PRO A 122 9.88 -10.68 -7.18
C PRO A 122 9.40 -12.02 -6.60
N SER A 123 9.78 -12.32 -5.35
CA SER A 123 9.38 -13.56 -4.68
C SER A 123 7.88 -13.59 -4.34
N LEU A 124 7.25 -12.42 -4.14
CA LEU A 124 5.80 -12.34 -3.94
C LEU A 124 5.05 -12.78 -5.19
N LEU A 125 5.59 -12.57 -6.39
CA LEU A 125 4.97 -13.06 -7.62
C LEU A 125 5.29 -14.53 -7.91
N ASN A 126 6.50 -14.96 -7.56
CA ASN A 126 7.06 -16.25 -7.96
C ASN A 126 6.77 -17.39 -6.96
N ASN A 127 6.47 -17.08 -5.70
CA ASN A 127 6.27 -18.06 -4.65
C ASN A 127 5.04 -17.71 -3.78
N GLU A 128 3.98 -18.49 -3.92
CA GLU A 128 2.74 -18.30 -3.17
C GLU A 128 2.91 -18.45 -1.64
N SER A 129 3.93 -19.18 -1.17
CA SER A 129 4.17 -19.33 0.28
C SER A 129 4.66 -18.05 0.97
N ASN A 130 5.18 -17.10 0.18
CA ASN A 130 5.58 -15.77 0.63
C ASN A 130 4.39 -14.80 0.69
N GLN A 131 3.24 -15.20 0.15
CA GLN A 131 2.02 -14.41 0.19
C GLN A 131 1.18 -14.76 1.42
N LEU A 132 0.41 -13.78 1.91
CA LEU A 132 -0.76 -14.04 2.73
C LEU A 132 -1.95 -14.33 1.81
N LYS A 133 -2.59 -15.49 2.01
CA LYS A 133 -3.82 -15.87 1.27
C LYS A 133 -5.00 -14.98 1.65
N ASP A 134 -5.08 -14.68 2.95
CA ASP A 134 -6.11 -13.86 3.56
C ASP A 134 -5.44 -12.95 4.59
N LEU A 135 -5.97 -11.75 4.76
CA LEU A 135 -5.60 -10.85 5.84
C LEU A 135 -6.73 -10.86 6.87
N ASN A 136 -6.46 -11.38 8.05
CA ASN A 136 -7.39 -11.38 9.17
C ASN A 136 -6.72 -10.71 10.35
N ASN A 137 -7.27 -9.58 10.80
CA ASN A 137 -6.72 -8.83 11.91
C ASN A 137 -7.85 -8.28 12.79
N ARG A 138 -7.62 -8.24 14.11
CA ARG A 138 -8.50 -7.56 15.06
C ARG A 138 -7.81 -6.29 15.53
N ILE A 139 -8.41 -5.15 15.20
CA ILE A 139 -7.92 -3.84 15.53
C ILE A 139 -8.54 -3.42 16.86
N SER A 140 -7.69 -3.24 17.88
CA SER A 140 -8.11 -2.77 19.20
C SER A 140 -8.81 -1.40 19.14
N PRO A 141 -9.62 -1.07 20.15
CA PRO A 141 -10.19 0.28 20.29
C PRO A 141 -9.12 1.38 20.15
N PHE A 142 -9.44 2.45 19.43
CA PHE A 142 -8.56 3.61 19.22
C PHE A 142 -7.18 3.29 18.62
N ASN A 143 -7.05 2.15 17.95
CA ASN A 143 -5.80 1.70 17.34
C ASN A 143 -5.97 1.54 15.82
N ASN A 144 -4.88 1.24 15.14
CA ASN A 144 -4.86 1.11 13.70
C ASN A 144 -4.02 -0.07 13.23
N TYR A 145 -4.24 -0.46 11.98
CA TYR A 145 -3.50 -1.55 11.35
C TYR A 145 -3.03 -1.12 9.96
N LEU A 146 -1.72 -1.18 9.75
CA LEU A 146 -1.05 -0.87 8.49
C LEU A 146 -0.62 -2.16 7.81
N PHE A 147 -0.89 -2.25 6.50
CA PHE A 147 -0.47 -3.39 5.69
C PHE A 147 -0.12 -2.95 4.27
N TYR A 148 0.67 -3.78 3.59
CA TYR A 148 1.01 -3.58 2.19
C TYR A 148 -0.01 -4.26 1.27
N SER A 149 -0.14 -3.73 0.06
CA SER A 149 -0.71 -4.43 -1.10
C SER A 149 0.28 -4.30 -2.26
N ALA A 150 0.75 -5.42 -2.80
CA ALA A 150 1.59 -5.45 -3.99
C ALA A 150 0.75 -5.84 -5.20
N ILE A 151 0.76 -5.01 -6.24
CA ILE A 151 0.02 -5.25 -7.48
C ILE A 151 1.00 -5.48 -8.62
N PHE A 152 0.83 -6.56 -9.37
CA PHE A 152 1.59 -6.89 -10.57
C PHE A 152 0.68 -6.84 -11.78
N ILE A 153 0.95 -5.97 -12.75
CA ILE A 153 0.15 -5.84 -13.97
C ILE A 153 1.04 -6.15 -15.18
N HIS A 154 0.55 -7.03 -16.06
CA HIS A 154 1.27 -7.36 -17.28
C HIS A 154 1.33 -6.14 -18.21
N LYS A 155 2.54 -5.64 -18.49
CA LYS A 155 2.83 -4.59 -19.49
C LYS A 155 1.95 -3.34 -19.41
N THR A 156 1.69 -2.82 -18.21
CA THR A 156 1.01 -1.51 -18.10
C THR A 156 1.99 -0.36 -18.29
N LYS A 157 1.60 0.63 -19.10
CA LYS A 157 2.32 1.91 -19.25
C LYS A 157 1.66 3.04 -18.47
N TRP A 158 0.54 2.74 -17.80
CA TRP A 158 -0.29 3.76 -17.18
C TRP A 158 0.04 3.95 -15.70
N PRO A 159 -0.16 5.16 -15.16
CA PRO A 159 -0.19 5.36 -13.73
C PRO A 159 -1.24 4.45 -13.09
N VAL A 160 -0.83 3.72 -12.05
CA VAL A 160 -1.73 2.85 -11.30
C VAL A 160 -2.11 3.52 -10.00
N ARG A 161 -3.39 3.43 -9.63
CA ARG A 161 -3.90 3.80 -8.31
C ARG A 161 -4.67 2.61 -7.76
N ALA A 162 -4.58 2.44 -6.44
CA ALA A 162 -5.36 1.43 -5.75
C ALA A 162 -5.83 1.96 -4.41
N GLU A 163 -7.04 1.59 -4.04
CA GLU A 163 -7.65 2.01 -2.78
C GLU A 163 -8.64 0.98 -2.27
N TYR A 164 -8.68 0.85 -0.95
CA TYR A 164 -9.77 0.18 -0.26
C TYR A 164 -10.87 1.19 0.05
N ILE A 165 -12.10 0.83 -0.28
CA ILE A 165 -13.31 1.60 0.02
C ILE A 165 -14.31 0.72 0.76
N LEU A 166 -15.01 1.30 1.73
CA LEU A 166 -16.02 0.60 2.52
C LEU A 166 -17.42 1.06 2.09
N LYS A 167 -18.28 0.12 1.73
CA LYS A 167 -19.70 0.36 1.44
C LYS A 167 -20.53 -0.69 2.16
N ASP A 168 -21.49 -0.27 2.97
CA ASP A 168 -22.41 -1.17 3.69
C ASP A 168 -21.68 -2.34 4.39
N LYS A 169 -20.62 -2.02 5.15
CA LYS A 169 -19.71 -2.98 5.84
C LYS A 169 -18.89 -3.92 4.95
N THR A 170 -19.12 -3.90 3.65
CA THR A 170 -18.34 -4.66 2.66
C THR A 170 -17.16 -3.82 2.18
N LEU A 171 -15.97 -4.41 2.26
CA LEU A 171 -14.74 -3.82 1.76
C LEU A 171 -14.59 -4.14 0.27
N PHE A 172 -14.27 -3.12 -0.52
CA PHE A 172 -13.98 -3.25 -1.93
C PHE A 172 -12.56 -2.78 -2.20
N TYR A 173 -11.86 -3.48 -3.09
CA TYR A 173 -10.58 -3.05 -3.62
C TYR A 173 -10.77 -2.51 -5.02
N LYS A 174 -10.44 -1.23 -5.21
CA LYS A 174 -10.53 -0.55 -6.49
C LYS A 174 -9.14 -0.34 -7.05
N ILE A 175 -8.91 -0.78 -8.29
CA ILE A 175 -7.67 -0.57 -9.03
C ILE A 175 -8.00 0.24 -10.27
N THR A 176 -7.23 1.30 -10.50
CA THR A 176 -7.30 2.15 -11.70
C THR A 176 -5.96 2.10 -12.41
N ALA A 177 -5.96 1.77 -13.70
CA ALA A 177 -4.78 1.77 -14.56
C ALA A 177 -5.14 2.54 -15.85
N GLY A 178 -4.75 3.82 -15.92
CA GLY A 178 -5.18 4.69 -17.02
C GLY A 178 -6.70 4.92 -16.99
N THR A 179 -7.39 4.57 -18.07
CA THR A 179 -8.87 4.64 -18.16
C THR A 179 -9.57 3.38 -17.64
N ASP A 180 -8.84 2.30 -17.42
CA ASP A 180 -9.40 1.05 -16.93
C ASP A 180 -9.57 1.08 -15.41
N VAL A 181 -10.80 0.79 -14.96
CA VAL A 181 -11.15 0.72 -13.54
C VAL A 181 -11.82 -0.61 -13.27
N VAL A 182 -11.33 -1.29 -12.23
CA VAL A 182 -11.95 -2.49 -11.68
C VAL A 182 -12.20 -2.27 -10.20
N THR A 183 -13.33 -2.76 -9.71
CA THR A 183 -13.67 -2.75 -8.29
C THR A 183 -14.19 -4.12 -7.92
N VAL A 184 -13.53 -4.77 -6.98
CA VAL A 184 -13.91 -6.12 -6.55
C VAL A 184 -14.27 -6.12 -5.06
N PRO A 185 -15.34 -6.81 -4.64
CA PRO A 185 -15.56 -7.08 -3.23
C PRO A 185 -14.41 -7.95 -2.72
N CYS A 186 -13.83 -7.56 -1.60
CA CYS A 186 -12.62 -8.18 -1.09
C CYS A 186 -12.65 -8.49 0.40
N GLY A 187 -13.72 -8.15 1.13
CA GLY A 187 -13.68 -8.34 2.57
C GLY A 187 -14.79 -7.64 3.32
N SER A 188 -14.59 -7.52 4.62
CA SER A 188 -15.50 -6.80 5.52
C SER A 188 -14.76 -6.13 6.67
N LEU A 189 -15.47 -5.17 7.27
CA LEU A 189 -15.07 -4.48 8.48
C LEU A 189 -16.24 -4.49 9.46
N ASP A 190 -16.07 -5.20 10.57
CA ASP A 190 -17.15 -5.48 11.51
C ASP A 190 -16.75 -5.15 12.95
N PHE A 191 -17.48 -4.24 13.58
CA PHE A 191 -17.34 -4.02 15.02
C PHE A 191 -17.86 -5.23 15.78
N LYS A 192 -17.08 -5.70 16.76
CA LYS A 192 -17.58 -6.67 17.74
C LYS A 192 -18.41 -5.95 18.81
N ASN A 193 -19.50 -6.60 19.21
CA ASN A 193 -20.31 -6.19 20.34
C ASN A 193 -19.65 -6.65 21.64
#